data_AF-A0ABD1ZTH2-F1
#
_entry.id   AF-A0ABD1ZTH2-F1
#
_cell.length_a   1.000
_cell.length_b   1.000
_cell.length_c   1.000
_cell.angle_alpha   90.00
_cell.angle_beta   90.00
_cell.angle_gamma   90.00
#
_symmetry.space_group_name_H-M   'P 1'
#
loop_
_entity.id
_entity.type
_entity.pdbx_description
1 polymer ?
#
loop_
_entity_poly.entity_id
_entity_poly.type
_entity_poly.pdbx_seq_one_letter_code
_entity_poly.pdbx_strand_id
1 'polypeptide(L)'
;MICEQLTKLNTLDIVARKKLIDNLEEIIFKHNTLETLCLENLSLTRVEGIRLVSALYNSRKTMKYLYCWRAFKRKEGPLLVDIQNVTGSGLYTDKIPRKCDWFRVIGCLESLNTLSVNYAYIATPTGDLLINLANHFLDNRILGSKWQWLQLLCLEEEIPNEVNPDYGVGGYRIPDVAWMEARLWAPALKVQYVFIGLPEYDRHKMFFSRHTPMHTFALSSDIDLRFRQPWFLECTIKSLYTWYSKTLVFLNLQLWHQRDNLDFQLKNLFLRLPALQTFEFTGEIRMLATLCTMCCQVRARKCNVNCVNIHLQKVIHDEVNNDDFVKGVQYLLICFKKDFSEMNVTFEIDFYIS
;
A
#
# COMPACT_ATOMS: atom_id res chain seq x y z
N MET A 1 -23.32 -0.99 10.44
CA MET A 1 -23.64 -2.39 10.79
C MET A 1 -23.13 -3.44 9.77
N ILE A 2 -22.83 -3.08 8.51
CA ILE A 2 -22.33 -4.06 7.50
C ILE A 2 -20.88 -4.50 7.78
N CYS A 3 -19.98 -3.61 8.22
CA CYS A 3 -18.57 -3.97 8.46
C CYS A 3 -18.35 -5.02 9.56
N GLU A 4 -19.19 -5.07 10.60
CA GLU A 4 -19.05 -6.04 11.70
C GLU A 4 -19.48 -7.46 11.33
N GLN A 5 -20.40 -7.61 10.36
CA GLN A 5 -20.82 -8.92 9.85
C GLN A 5 -19.76 -9.51 8.90
N LEU A 6 -19.01 -8.63 8.23
CA LEU A 6 -17.99 -8.97 7.23
C LEU A 6 -16.70 -9.55 7.87
N THR A 7 -16.29 -9.09 9.05
CA THR A 7 -15.08 -9.58 9.75
C THR A 7 -15.16 -11.03 10.23
N LYS A 8 -16.34 -11.66 10.22
CA LYS A 8 -16.55 -13.04 10.69
C LYS A 8 -16.76 -14.05 9.55
N LEU A 9 -16.56 -13.66 8.29
CA LEU A 9 -16.81 -14.55 7.14
C LEU A 9 -16.02 -15.87 7.16
N ASN A 10 -14.88 -15.91 7.85
CA ASN A 10 -14.05 -17.12 7.99
C ASN A 10 -14.52 -18.10 9.06
N THR A 11 -15.44 -17.69 9.94
CA THR A 11 -15.96 -18.53 11.03
C THR A 11 -17.37 -19.04 10.76
N LEU A 12 -17.98 -18.65 9.63
CA LEU A 12 -19.30 -19.11 9.20
C LEU A 12 -19.22 -20.45 8.47
N ASP A 13 -20.22 -21.29 8.64
CA ASP A 13 -20.42 -22.46 7.80
C ASP A 13 -20.81 -22.06 6.36
N ILE A 14 -20.73 -23.02 5.43
CA ILE A 14 -20.94 -22.80 4.00
C ILE A 14 -22.34 -22.21 3.70
N VAL A 15 -23.37 -22.67 4.42
CA VAL A 15 -24.76 -22.24 4.18
C VAL A 15 -24.96 -20.83 4.70
N ALA A 16 -24.51 -20.54 5.93
CA ALA A 16 -24.58 -19.20 6.51
C ALA A 16 -23.78 -18.19 5.68
N ARG A 17 -22.58 -18.55 5.22
CA ARG A 17 -21.74 -17.71 4.36
C ARG A 17 -22.45 -17.40 3.05
N LYS A 18 -22.99 -18.41 2.36
CA LYS A 18 -23.72 -18.21 1.09
C LYS A 18 -24.88 -17.24 1.28
N LYS A 19 -25.71 -17.45 2.29
CA LYS A 19 -26.84 -16.57 2.60
C LYS A 19 -26.42 -15.14 2.90
N LEU A 20 -25.30 -14.95 3.62
CA LEU A 20 -24.76 -13.63 3.90
C LEU A 20 -24.29 -12.93 2.62
N ILE A 21 -23.55 -13.64 1.75
CA ILE A 21 -23.08 -13.08 0.47
C ILE A 21 -24.27 -12.72 -0.44
N ASP A 22 -25.28 -13.59 -0.54
CA ASP A 22 -26.47 -13.33 -1.36
C ASP A 22 -27.23 -12.08 -0.86
N ASN A 23 -27.40 -11.94 0.46
CA ASN A 23 -28.02 -10.74 1.06
C ASN A 23 -27.18 -9.47 0.80
N LEU A 24 -25.86 -9.56 0.93
CA LEU A 24 -24.97 -8.42 0.70
C LEU A 24 -25.00 -7.97 -0.76
N GLU A 25 -24.97 -8.91 -1.70
CA GLU A 25 -25.11 -8.62 -3.13
C GLU A 25 -26.43 -7.88 -3.40
N GLU A 26 -27.54 -8.37 -2.85
CA GLU A 26 -28.85 -7.75 -3.04
C GLU A 26 -28.90 -6.33 -2.46
N ILE A 27 -28.34 -6.12 -1.26
CA ILE A 27 -28.27 -4.80 -0.62
C ILE A 27 -27.44 -3.85 -1.50
N ILE A 28 -26.22 -4.26 -1.87
CA ILE A 28 -25.31 -3.43 -2.68
C ILE A 28 -25.95 -3.08 -4.01
N PHE A 29 -26.59 -4.05 -4.68
CA PHE A 29 -27.25 -3.84 -5.96
C PHE A 29 -28.44 -2.88 -5.87
N LYS A 30 -29.22 -2.93 -4.79
CA LYS A 30 -30.38 -2.04 -4.61
C LYS A 30 -29.97 -0.57 -4.38
N HIS A 31 -28.76 -0.31 -3.89
CA HIS A 31 -28.29 1.05 -3.73
C HIS A 31 -27.73 1.63 -5.03
N ASN A 32 -28.12 2.86 -5.34
CA ASN A 32 -27.66 3.64 -6.49
C ASN A 32 -26.84 4.89 -6.12
N THR A 33 -26.64 5.13 -4.82
CA THR A 33 -25.89 6.28 -4.27
C THR A 33 -24.72 5.87 -3.39
N LEU A 34 -24.26 4.61 -3.45
CA LEU A 34 -23.08 4.23 -2.67
C LEU A 34 -21.87 4.98 -3.18
N GLU A 35 -21.17 5.65 -2.27
CA GLU A 35 -19.91 6.33 -2.57
C GLU A 35 -18.67 5.55 -2.13
N THR A 36 -18.84 4.65 -1.15
CA THR A 36 -17.75 3.90 -0.53
C THR A 36 -18.14 2.44 -0.31
N LEU A 37 -17.24 1.52 -0.62
CA LEU A 37 -17.32 0.12 -0.22
C LEU A 37 -15.97 -0.37 0.29
N CYS A 38 -15.97 -1.08 1.43
CA CYS A 38 -14.79 -1.72 2.00
C CYS A 38 -15.00 -3.23 2.09
N LEU A 39 -14.14 -3.98 1.41
CA LEU A 39 -14.08 -5.42 1.32
C LEU A 39 -12.71 -5.92 1.80
N GLU A 40 -12.30 -5.52 3.00
CA GLU A 40 -10.97 -5.85 3.53
C GLU A 40 -10.97 -7.10 4.44
N ASN A 41 -9.94 -7.94 4.30
CA ASN A 41 -9.71 -9.13 5.13
C ASN A 41 -10.88 -10.15 5.15
N LEU A 42 -11.66 -10.23 4.08
CA LEU A 42 -12.88 -11.04 4.01
C LEU A 42 -12.64 -12.49 3.57
N SER A 43 -11.48 -12.77 2.98
CA SER A 43 -11.12 -14.07 2.41
C SER A 43 -12.23 -14.62 1.50
N LEU A 44 -12.74 -13.76 0.61
CA LEU A 44 -13.73 -14.09 -0.40
C LEU A 44 -13.15 -15.10 -1.40
N THR A 45 -13.97 -16.03 -1.85
CA THR A 45 -13.66 -16.75 -3.08
C THR A 45 -13.69 -15.77 -4.25
N ARG A 46 -13.05 -16.13 -5.35
CA ARG A 46 -13.07 -15.33 -6.59
C ARG A 46 -14.50 -15.00 -7.03
N VAL A 47 -15.40 -15.99 -6.96
CA VAL A 47 -16.81 -15.85 -7.35
C VAL A 47 -17.53 -14.85 -6.45
N GLU A 48 -17.41 -14.99 -5.14
CA GLU A 48 -18.04 -14.08 -4.17
C GLU A 48 -17.54 -12.65 -4.36
N GLY A 49 -16.22 -12.46 -4.47
CA GLY A 49 -15.63 -11.13 -4.63
C GLY A 49 -16.06 -10.45 -5.93
N ILE A 50 -16.03 -11.17 -7.07
CA ILE A 50 -16.47 -10.59 -8.34
C ILE A 50 -17.97 -10.28 -8.32
N ARG A 51 -18.80 -11.14 -7.72
CA ARG A 51 -20.25 -10.87 -7.56
C ARG A 51 -20.50 -9.59 -6.76
N LEU A 52 -19.86 -9.44 -5.59
CA LEU A 52 -20.05 -8.27 -4.73
C LEU A 52 -19.60 -6.97 -5.40
N VAL A 53 -18.47 -6.98 -6.13
CA VAL A 53 -18.04 -5.76 -6.84
C VAL A 53 -18.91 -5.52 -8.08
N SER A 54 -19.41 -6.56 -8.76
CA SER A 54 -20.36 -6.41 -9.89
C SER A 54 -21.67 -5.77 -9.45
N ALA A 55 -22.13 -6.05 -8.22
CA ALA A 55 -23.33 -5.45 -7.65
C ALA A 55 -23.28 -3.92 -7.58
N LEU A 56 -22.08 -3.31 -7.63
CA LEU A 56 -21.88 -1.86 -7.65
C LEU A 56 -22.32 -1.19 -8.95
N TYR A 57 -22.73 -1.93 -9.98
CA TYR A 57 -23.11 -1.36 -11.27
C TYR A 57 -24.15 -0.23 -11.18
N ASN A 58 -25.11 -0.34 -10.26
CA ASN A 58 -26.14 0.68 -10.06
C ASN A 58 -25.59 1.95 -9.38
N SER A 59 -24.54 1.82 -8.56
CA SER A 59 -23.82 2.91 -7.91
C SER A 59 -22.59 3.39 -8.69
N ARG A 60 -22.38 2.95 -9.93
CA ARG A 60 -21.16 3.25 -10.69
C ARG A 60 -20.86 4.74 -10.87
N LYS A 61 -21.89 5.59 -10.88
CA LYS A 61 -21.77 7.04 -11.04
C LYS A 61 -21.49 7.77 -9.73
N THR A 62 -21.69 7.13 -8.59
CA THR A 62 -21.48 7.71 -7.26
C THR A 62 -20.32 7.09 -6.51
N MET A 63 -19.94 5.85 -6.85
CA MET A 63 -18.86 5.12 -6.20
C MET A 63 -17.52 5.81 -6.43
N LYS A 64 -16.93 6.32 -5.36
CA LYS A 64 -15.65 7.06 -5.34
C LYS A 64 -14.53 6.25 -4.71
N TYR A 65 -14.85 5.43 -3.70
CA TYR A 65 -13.85 4.76 -2.87
C TYR A 65 -14.12 3.25 -2.79
N LEU A 66 -13.21 2.46 -3.37
CA LEU A 66 -13.28 0.99 -3.30
C LEU A 66 -12.04 0.44 -2.62
N TYR A 67 -12.23 -0.18 -1.46
CA TYR A 67 -11.17 -0.79 -0.66
C TYR A 67 -11.29 -2.31 -0.69
N CYS A 68 -10.25 -3.01 -1.14
CA CYS A 68 -10.23 -4.45 -1.40
C CYS A 68 -8.89 -5.08 -0.98
N TRP A 69 -8.25 -4.58 0.08
CA TRP A 69 -7.04 -5.21 0.63
C TRP A 69 -7.35 -6.55 1.30
N ARG A 70 -6.62 -7.60 0.90
CA ARG A 70 -6.84 -8.99 1.37
C ARG A 70 -8.31 -9.42 1.24
N ALA A 71 -9.00 -8.90 0.21
CA ALA A 71 -10.40 -9.19 -0.04
C ALA A 71 -10.61 -10.68 -0.35
N PHE A 72 -9.70 -11.27 -1.13
CA PHE A 72 -9.81 -12.64 -1.62
C PHE A 72 -8.98 -13.62 -0.78
N LYS A 73 -9.31 -14.91 -0.85
CA LYS A 73 -8.47 -15.96 -0.29
C LYS A 73 -7.08 -15.92 -0.89
N ARG A 74 -6.09 -16.36 -0.10
CA ARG A 74 -4.67 -16.30 -0.43
C ARG A 74 -4.30 -16.88 -1.80
N LYS A 75 -5.06 -17.83 -2.36
CA LYS A 75 -4.82 -18.47 -3.67
C LYS A 75 -5.91 -18.22 -4.71
N GLU A 76 -6.85 -17.32 -4.43
CA GLU A 76 -8.02 -17.08 -5.28
C GLU A 76 -8.14 -15.62 -5.74
N GLY A 77 -7.00 -15.00 -6.08
CA GLY A 77 -6.99 -13.63 -6.59
C GLY A 77 -7.89 -13.45 -7.82
N PRO A 78 -8.36 -12.22 -8.10
CA PRO A 78 -9.30 -11.93 -9.18
C PRO A 78 -8.70 -12.16 -10.58
N LEU A 79 -7.37 -12.21 -10.69
CA LEU A 79 -6.62 -12.35 -11.95
C LEU A 79 -6.24 -13.79 -12.33
N LEU A 80 -6.69 -14.80 -11.59
CA LEU A 80 -6.42 -16.22 -11.86
C LEU A 80 -6.62 -16.61 -13.34
N VAL A 81 -5.59 -17.26 -13.90
CA VAL A 81 -5.64 -17.93 -15.20
C VAL A 81 -6.38 -19.25 -15.01
N ASP A 82 -7.45 -19.49 -15.79
CA ASP A 82 -8.20 -20.75 -15.71
C ASP A 82 -7.32 -21.90 -16.23
N ILE A 83 -6.71 -22.70 -15.35
CA ILE A 83 -5.93 -23.90 -15.71
C ILE A 83 -6.83 -25.14 -15.81
N GLN A 84 -8.11 -24.98 -16.19
CA GLN A 84 -8.96 -26.14 -16.40
C GLN A 84 -9.63 -26.11 -17.78
N ASN A 85 -9.04 -26.90 -18.68
CA ASN A 85 -9.80 -27.68 -19.65
C ASN A 85 -10.73 -28.62 -18.85
N VAL A 86 -11.91 -28.15 -18.44
CA VAL A 86 -12.96 -29.04 -17.96
C VAL A 86 -13.76 -29.52 -19.16
N THR A 87 -13.32 -30.65 -19.72
CA THR A 87 -14.22 -31.57 -20.41
C THR A 87 -15.23 -32.10 -19.38
N GLY A 88 -16.52 -31.73 -19.49
CA GLY A 88 -17.60 -32.57 -18.95
C GLY A 88 -18.76 -31.90 -18.22
N SER A 89 -19.96 -32.22 -18.73
CA SER A 89 -21.31 -32.19 -18.16
C SER A 89 -21.98 -30.84 -17.89
N GLY A 90 -22.93 -30.52 -18.78
CA GLY A 90 -23.87 -29.40 -18.65
C GLY A 90 -24.93 -29.62 -17.58
N LEU A 91 -24.61 -29.24 -16.36
CA LEU A 91 -25.58 -28.93 -15.31
C LEU A 91 -25.13 -27.61 -14.68
N TYR A 92 -26.05 -26.64 -14.56
CA TYR A 92 -25.84 -25.27 -14.07
C TYR A 92 -24.74 -25.16 -13.00
N THR A 93 -23.52 -24.86 -13.43
CA THR A 93 -22.42 -24.46 -12.55
C THR A 93 -22.31 -22.95 -12.62
N ASP A 94 -22.23 -22.31 -11.45
CA ASP A 94 -21.89 -20.90 -11.33
C ASP A 94 -20.73 -20.60 -12.27
N LYS A 95 -20.99 -19.78 -13.30
CA LYS A 95 -20.03 -19.51 -14.37
C LYS A 95 -18.73 -19.05 -13.71
N ILE A 96 -17.66 -19.82 -13.88
CA ILE A 96 -16.34 -19.48 -13.34
C ILE A 96 -15.99 -18.08 -13.88
N PRO A 97 -15.86 -17.07 -13.00
CA PRO A 97 -15.52 -15.73 -13.42
C PRO A 97 -14.20 -15.77 -14.18
N ARG A 98 -14.06 -14.99 -15.24
CA ARG A 98 -12.84 -14.87 -16.02
C ARG A 98 -12.04 -13.65 -15.59
N LYS A 99 -10.76 -13.61 -15.97
CA LYS A 99 -9.90 -12.43 -15.78
C LYS A 99 -10.58 -11.15 -16.24
N CYS A 100 -11.23 -11.18 -17.41
CA CYS A 100 -11.95 -10.04 -17.99
C CYS A 100 -13.11 -9.52 -17.14
N ASP A 101 -13.69 -10.34 -16.26
CA ASP A 101 -14.82 -9.92 -15.43
C ASP A 101 -14.38 -8.91 -14.38
N TRP A 102 -13.21 -9.13 -13.75
CA TRP A 102 -12.62 -8.15 -12.84
C TRP A 102 -12.33 -6.81 -13.52
N PHE A 103 -11.76 -6.86 -14.73
CA PHE A 103 -11.41 -5.67 -15.53
C PHE A 103 -12.66 -4.86 -15.85
N ARG A 104 -13.70 -5.56 -16.33
CA ARG A 104 -14.97 -4.94 -16.69
C ARG A 104 -15.63 -4.30 -15.48
N VAL A 105 -15.65 -5.01 -14.35
CA VAL A 105 -16.34 -4.57 -13.15
C VAL A 105 -15.72 -3.30 -12.55
N ILE A 106 -14.40 -3.24 -12.40
CA ILE A 106 -13.74 -2.01 -11.93
C ILE A 106 -13.86 -0.91 -12.99
N GLY A 107 -13.64 -1.24 -14.27
CA GLY A 107 -13.74 -0.28 -15.36
C GLY A 107 -15.10 0.40 -15.46
N CYS A 108 -16.18 -0.27 -15.07
CA CYS A 108 -17.52 0.30 -15.06
C CYS A 108 -17.74 1.42 -14.02
N LEU A 109 -16.87 1.59 -13.01
CA LEU A 109 -17.06 2.56 -11.92
C LEU A 109 -16.67 4.00 -12.33
N GLU A 110 -17.56 4.69 -13.05
CA GLU A 110 -17.38 6.02 -13.67
C GLU A 110 -16.90 7.17 -12.75
N SER A 111 -17.09 7.07 -11.43
CA SER A 111 -16.69 8.10 -10.46
C SER A 111 -15.57 7.68 -9.52
N LEU A 112 -14.92 6.55 -9.79
CA LEU A 112 -13.87 6.01 -8.95
C LEU A 112 -12.70 7.01 -8.83
N ASN A 113 -12.40 7.38 -7.60
CA ASN A 113 -11.34 8.31 -7.22
C ASN A 113 -10.20 7.60 -6.50
N THR A 114 -10.52 6.61 -5.66
CA THR A 114 -9.57 5.82 -4.90
C THR A 114 -9.86 4.34 -5.08
N LEU A 115 -8.83 3.60 -5.48
CA LEU A 115 -8.84 2.15 -5.55
C LEU A 115 -7.74 1.60 -4.65
N SER A 116 -8.12 0.74 -3.70
CA SER A 116 -7.18 0.08 -2.79
C SER A 116 -7.27 -1.41 -2.99
N VAL A 117 -6.18 -2.01 -3.46
CA VAL A 117 -6.14 -3.42 -3.85
C VAL A 117 -4.79 -4.01 -3.52
N ASN A 118 -4.72 -5.33 -3.42
CA ASN A 118 -3.43 -6.00 -3.46
C ASN A 118 -2.75 -5.74 -4.81
N TYR A 119 -1.42 -5.68 -4.81
CA TYR A 119 -0.63 -5.45 -6.03
C TYR A 119 -0.97 -6.48 -7.10
N ALA A 120 -1.10 -7.75 -6.71
CA ALA A 120 -1.46 -8.84 -7.59
C ALA A 120 -2.82 -8.67 -8.29
N TYR A 121 -3.71 -7.79 -7.82
CA TYR A 121 -5.06 -7.65 -8.40
C TYR A 121 -5.08 -6.70 -9.60
N ILE A 122 -4.01 -5.93 -9.81
CA ILE A 122 -3.84 -5.02 -10.94
C ILE A 122 -2.63 -5.40 -11.82
N ALA A 123 -1.71 -6.21 -11.30
CA ALA A 123 -0.49 -6.59 -11.99
C ALA A 123 -0.76 -7.59 -13.13
N THR A 124 -0.51 -7.13 -14.35
CA THR A 124 -0.58 -7.96 -15.56
C THR A 124 0.73 -7.85 -16.33
N PRO A 125 1.10 -8.87 -17.14
CA PRO A 125 2.39 -8.89 -17.82
C PRO A 125 2.58 -7.72 -18.81
N THR A 126 1.49 -7.15 -19.33
CA THR A 126 1.53 -5.97 -20.22
C THR A 126 1.18 -4.66 -19.51
N GLY A 127 0.67 -4.72 -18.28
CA GLY A 127 0.11 -3.55 -17.58
C GLY A 127 -1.21 -3.03 -18.18
N ASP A 128 -1.85 -3.79 -19.06
CA ASP A 128 -3.11 -3.44 -19.73
C ASP A 128 -4.23 -3.02 -18.77
N LEU A 129 -4.37 -3.65 -17.59
CA LEU A 129 -5.37 -3.26 -16.61
C LEU A 129 -5.14 -1.84 -16.08
N LEU A 130 -3.90 -1.52 -15.69
CA LEU A 130 -3.53 -0.20 -15.21
C LEU A 130 -3.78 0.86 -16.29
N ILE A 131 -3.34 0.57 -17.52
CA ILE A 131 -3.55 1.45 -18.67
C ILE A 131 -5.04 1.65 -18.92
N ASN A 132 -5.83 0.58 -18.97
CA ASN A 132 -7.27 0.66 -19.24
C ASN A 132 -8.03 1.39 -18.15
N LEU A 133 -7.64 1.25 -16.88
CA LEU A 133 -8.24 2.01 -15.78
C LEU A 133 -7.91 3.52 -15.88
N ALA A 134 -6.66 3.85 -16.24
CA ALA A 134 -6.26 5.23 -16.45
C ALA A 134 -6.92 5.85 -17.70
N ASN A 135 -6.98 5.07 -18.78
CA ASN A 135 -7.42 5.46 -20.11
C ASN A 135 -8.92 5.23 -20.34
N HIS A 136 -9.72 4.82 -19.35
CA HIS A 136 -11.05 4.26 -19.61
C HIS A 136 -11.94 5.20 -20.47
N PHE A 137 -12.02 4.88 -21.76
CA PHE A 137 -12.60 5.69 -22.84
C PHE A 137 -13.86 5.03 -23.43
N LEU A 138 -14.51 4.14 -22.68
CA LEU A 138 -15.62 3.35 -23.24
C LEU A 138 -16.91 4.16 -23.49
N ASP A 139 -17.01 5.43 -23.08
CA ASP A 139 -18.24 6.24 -23.28
C ASP A 139 -18.02 7.78 -23.30
N ASN A 140 -16.94 8.31 -23.90
CA ASN A 140 -16.62 9.76 -23.92
C ASN A 140 -16.46 10.40 -22.52
N ARG A 141 -16.06 9.63 -21.50
CA ARG A 141 -15.91 10.13 -20.12
C ARG A 141 -14.59 9.69 -19.51
N ILE A 142 -13.77 10.67 -19.17
CA ILE A 142 -12.37 10.49 -18.77
C ILE A 142 -12.31 10.15 -17.27
N LEU A 143 -12.28 8.86 -16.92
CA LEU A 143 -11.98 8.42 -15.55
C LEU A 143 -10.61 8.94 -15.06
N GLY A 144 -9.62 9.01 -15.96
CA GLY A 144 -8.28 9.53 -15.64
C GLY A 144 -8.26 10.97 -15.10
N SER A 145 -9.30 11.78 -15.34
CA SER A 145 -9.43 13.12 -14.75
C SER A 145 -9.86 13.10 -13.27
N LYS A 146 -10.53 12.03 -12.84
CA LYS A 146 -11.08 11.87 -11.49
C LYS A 146 -10.27 10.90 -10.63
N TRP A 147 -9.54 9.97 -11.24
CA TRP A 147 -8.76 8.97 -10.52
C TRP A 147 -7.54 9.62 -9.88
N GLN A 148 -7.51 9.63 -8.55
CA GLN A 148 -6.48 10.32 -7.77
C GLN A 148 -5.60 9.35 -7.00
N TRP A 149 -6.13 8.22 -6.55
CA TRP A 149 -5.42 7.31 -5.66
C TRP A 149 -5.49 5.86 -6.11
N LEU A 150 -4.31 5.25 -6.16
CA LEU A 150 -4.12 3.81 -6.23
C LEU A 150 -3.29 3.36 -5.03
N GLN A 151 -3.90 2.60 -4.13
CA GLN A 151 -3.26 2.10 -2.91
C GLN A 151 -2.98 0.61 -3.06
N LEU A 152 -1.70 0.26 -3.17
CA LEU A 152 -1.22 -1.10 -3.45
C LEU A 152 -0.68 -1.73 -2.18
N LEU A 153 -1.34 -2.81 -1.75
CA LEU A 153 -0.82 -3.69 -0.71
C LEU A 153 0.11 -4.74 -1.35
N CYS A 154 1.34 -4.81 -0.89
CA CYS A 154 2.37 -5.73 -1.37
C CYS A 154 2.67 -6.78 -0.30
N LEU A 155 2.47 -8.04 -0.65
CA LEU A 155 2.61 -9.20 0.25
C LEU A 155 3.69 -10.17 -0.25
N GLU A 156 4.26 -10.95 0.67
CA GLU A 156 5.31 -11.93 0.38
C GLU A 156 4.88 -12.98 -0.65
N GLU A 157 3.65 -13.44 -0.59
CA GLU A 157 3.05 -14.37 -1.56
C GLU A 157 2.75 -13.77 -2.94
N GLU A 158 2.99 -12.48 -3.16
CA GLU A 158 2.65 -11.78 -4.41
C GLU A 158 3.88 -11.24 -5.15
N ILE A 159 5.10 -11.57 -4.67
CA ILE A 159 6.33 -11.00 -5.21
C ILE A 159 6.48 -11.34 -6.70
N PRO A 160 6.61 -10.31 -7.56
CA PRO A 160 6.80 -10.52 -8.99
C PRO A 160 8.06 -11.35 -9.28
N ASN A 161 7.97 -12.24 -10.26
CA ASN A 161 9.04 -13.14 -10.71
C ASN A 161 9.54 -14.20 -9.69
N GLU A 162 9.15 -14.13 -8.41
CA GLU A 162 9.41 -15.21 -7.44
C GLU A 162 8.25 -16.21 -7.40
N VAL A 163 7.02 -15.73 -7.57
CA VAL A 163 5.81 -16.54 -7.52
C VAL A 163 5.34 -16.85 -8.93
N ASN A 164 4.97 -18.11 -9.20
CA ASN A 164 4.40 -18.48 -10.49
C ASN A 164 2.97 -17.90 -10.60
N PRO A 165 2.68 -17.05 -11.61
CA PRO A 165 1.35 -16.50 -11.84
C PRO A 165 0.24 -17.54 -12.01
N ASP A 166 0.60 -18.74 -12.47
CA ASP A 166 -0.32 -19.86 -12.66
C ASP A 166 -0.99 -20.32 -11.35
N TYR A 167 -0.38 -20.06 -10.20
CA TYR A 167 -0.96 -20.39 -8.90
C TYR A 167 -2.03 -19.40 -8.42
N GLY A 168 -2.40 -18.42 -9.24
CA GLY A 168 -3.44 -17.44 -8.90
C GLY A 168 -3.01 -16.37 -7.90
N VAL A 169 -1.71 -16.32 -7.64
CA VAL A 169 -1.07 -15.49 -6.61
C VAL A 169 -0.01 -14.63 -7.25
N GLY A 170 -0.41 -13.47 -7.76
CA GLY A 170 0.52 -12.45 -8.26
C GLY A 170 1.51 -12.98 -9.30
N GLY A 171 2.80 -12.68 -9.11
CA GLY A 171 3.89 -13.14 -9.96
C GLY A 171 4.19 -12.26 -11.18
N TYR A 172 3.24 -11.44 -11.62
CA TYR A 172 3.49 -10.45 -12.66
C TYR A 172 4.05 -9.14 -12.09
N ARG A 173 5.00 -8.55 -12.81
CA ARG A 173 5.46 -7.19 -12.60
C ARG A 173 4.72 -6.26 -13.54
N ILE A 174 4.19 -5.14 -13.03
CA ILE A 174 3.68 -4.07 -13.90
C ILE A 174 4.86 -3.44 -14.63
N PRO A 175 4.90 -3.47 -15.98
CA PRO A 175 5.99 -2.88 -16.74
C PRO A 175 6.06 -1.36 -16.54
N ASP A 176 7.27 -0.80 -16.53
CA ASP A 176 7.51 0.64 -16.38
C ASP A 176 6.83 1.46 -17.50
N VAL A 177 6.72 0.88 -18.70
CA VAL A 177 6.00 1.49 -19.83
C VAL A 177 4.50 1.68 -19.55
N ALA A 178 3.88 0.78 -18.78
CA ALA A 178 2.47 0.92 -18.40
C ALA A 178 2.27 2.06 -17.41
N TRP A 179 3.25 2.31 -16.53
CA TRP A 179 3.23 3.48 -15.64
C TRP A 179 3.41 4.80 -16.40
N MET A 180 4.29 4.81 -17.41
CA MET A 180 4.44 5.97 -18.28
C MET A 180 3.11 6.30 -18.98
N GLU A 181 2.45 5.29 -19.54
CA GLU A 181 1.19 5.48 -20.26
C GLU A 181 0.04 5.86 -19.31
N ALA A 182 -0.10 5.18 -18.17
CA ALA A 182 -1.11 5.52 -17.17
C ALA A 182 -0.99 6.97 -16.69
N ARG A 183 0.24 7.49 -16.58
CA ARG A 183 0.49 8.89 -16.20
C ARG A 183 0.06 9.90 -17.27
N LEU A 184 0.06 9.52 -18.55
CA LEU A 184 -0.46 10.37 -19.62
C LEU A 184 -1.98 10.54 -19.48
N TRP A 185 -2.67 9.45 -19.16
CA TRP A 185 -4.13 9.43 -19.05
C TRP A 185 -4.66 9.92 -17.70
N ALA A 186 -3.92 9.67 -16.62
CA ALA A 186 -4.24 10.06 -15.25
C ALA A 186 -3.08 10.84 -14.60
N PRO A 187 -2.83 12.10 -15.01
CA PRO A 187 -1.70 12.88 -14.53
C PRO A 187 -1.77 13.25 -13.04
N ALA A 188 -2.96 13.23 -12.45
CA ALA A 188 -3.19 13.48 -11.03
C ALA A 188 -3.05 12.21 -10.16
N LEU A 189 -2.81 11.04 -10.77
CA LEU A 189 -2.73 9.77 -10.06
C LEU A 189 -1.55 9.76 -9.09
N LYS A 190 -1.85 9.43 -7.84
CA LYS A 190 -0.91 9.18 -6.75
C LYS A 190 -0.93 7.70 -6.40
N VAL A 191 0.26 7.13 -6.27
CA VAL A 191 0.41 5.73 -5.87
C VAL A 191 0.92 5.65 -4.44
N GLN A 192 0.22 4.86 -3.63
CA GLN A 192 0.66 4.46 -2.31
C GLN A 192 1.08 2.99 -2.37
N TYR A 193 2.30 2.69 -1.94
CA TYR A 193 2.73 1.33 -1.68
C TYR A 193 2.74 1.06 -0.18
N VAL A 194 2.20 -0.09 0.20
CA VAL A 194 2.24 -0.63 1.57
C VAL A 194 2.86 -2.01 1.52
N PHE A 195 4.07 -2.15 2.04
CA PHE A 195 4.80 -3.41 2.17
C PHE A 195 4.65 -3.92 3.59
N ILE A 196 4.21 -5.17 3.75
CA ILE A 196 4.08 -5.82 5.06
C ILE A 196 4.87 -7.13 5.04
N GLY A 197 5.79 -7.29 5.99
CA GLY A 197 6.63 -8.49 6.09
C GLY A 197 7.63 -8.64 4.94
N LEU A 198 7.98 -7.52 4.28
CA LEU A 198 8.87 -7.48 3.11
C LEU A 198 10.05 -6.52 3.29
N PRO A 199 10.87 -6.66 4.35
CA PRO A 199 11.93 -5.70 4.65
C PRO A 199 13.09 -5.74 3.65
N GLU A 200 13.33 -6.88 3.00
CA GLU A 200 14.45 -7.09 2.07
C GLU A 200 14.32 -6.25 0.78
N TYR A 201 15.32 -5.40 0.52
CA TYR A 201 15.38 -4.55 -0.68
C TYR A 201 15.16 -5.32 -1.98
N ASP A 202 15.84 -6.45 -2.14
CA ASP A 202 15.80 -7.22 -3.38
C ASP A 202 14.41 -7.74 -3.74
N ARG A 203 13.54 -7.90 -2.74
CA ARG A 203 12.17 -8.41 -2.90
C ARG A 203 11.19 -7.26 -3.11
N HIS A 204 11.16 -6.27 -2.22
CA HIS A 204 10.17 -5.19 -2.35
C HIS A 204 10.43 -4.29 -3.57
N LYS A 205 11.68 -4.17 -4.04
CA LYS A 205 11.99 -3.41 -5.26
C LYS A 205 11.32 -3.98 -6.52
N MET A 206 10.87 -5.23 -6.49
CA MET A 206 10.20 -5.87 -7.63
C MET A 206 8.82 -5.29 -7.92
N PHE A 207 8.17 -4.68 -6.92
CA PHE A 207 6.80 -4.17 -7.04
C PHE A 207 6.72 -2.80 -7.74
N PHE A 208 7.77 -2.00 -7.67
CA PHE A 208 7.77 -0.64 -8.21
C PHE A 208 8.79 -0.45 -9.34
N SER A 209 8.59 0.63 -10.08
CA SER A 209 9.39 1.02 -11.23
C SER A 209 9.54 2.53 -11.29
N ARG A 210 10.59 3.01 -11.96
CA ARG A 210 11.02 4.41 -11.92
C ARG A 210 9.93 5.41 -12.24
N HIS A 211 9.02 5.11 -13.17
CA HIS A 211 8.00 6.06 -13.62
C HIS A 211 6.68 5.99 -12.84
N THR A 212 6.60 5.12 -11.84
CA THR A 212 5.46 5.07 -10.92
C THR A 212 5.33 6.42 -10.20
N PRO A 213 4.16 7.08 -10.20
CA PRO A 213 3.97 8.34 -9.47
C PRO A 213 3.80 8.06 -7.96
N MET A 214 4.85 7.54 -7.34
CA MET A 214 4.87 7.14 -5.93
C MET A 214 4.77 8.39 -5.05
N HIS A 215 3.65 8.48 -4.33
CA HIS A 215 3.36 9.51 -3.34
C HIS A 215 3.67 9.04 -1.93
N THR A 216 3.30 7.79 -1.64
CA THR A 216 3.44 7.20 -0.31
C THR A 216 4.23 5.90 -0.40
N PHE A 217 5.23 5.76 0.47
CA PHE A 217 5.93 4.50 0.69
C PHE A 217 5.80 4.14 2.17
N ALA A 218 5.09 3.05 2.45
CA ALA A 218 4.99 2.48 3.79
C ALA A 218 5.62 1.08 3.78
N LEU A 219 6.59 0.86 4.65
CA LEU A 219 7.25 -0.43 4.83
C LEU A 219 7.15 -0.84 6.29
N SER A 220 6.52 -1.97 6.55
CA SER A 220 6.49 -2.62 7.84
C SER A 220 7.21 -3.96 7.74
N SER A 221 8.25 -4.16 8.55
CA SER A 221 9.02 -5.40 8.60
C SER A 221 8.20 -6.58 9.16
N ASP A 222 7.06 -6.29 9.81
CA ASP A 222 6.38 -7.21 10.72
C ASP A 222 7.34 -7.71 11.83
N ILE A 223 6.87 -8.58 12.72
CA ILE A 223 7.72 -9.23 13.72
C ILE A 223 8.49 -10.36 13.04
N ASP A 224 9.72 -10.08 12.62
CA ASP A 224 10.61 -11.12 12.07
C ASP A 224 11.34 -11.88 13.19
N LEU A 225 10.65 -12.89 13.74
CA LEU A 225 11.24 -13.82 14.71
C LEU A 225 12.41 -14.64 14.13
N ARG A 226 12.58 -14.66 12.81
CA ARG A 226 13.64 -15.41 12.12
C ARG A 226 14.93 -14.60 11.94
N PHE A 227 14.92 -13.29 12.26
CA PHE A 227 16.08 -12.40 12.14
C PHE A 227 16.77 -12.49 10.76
N ARG A 228 15.97 -12.58 9.68
CA ARG A 228 16.45 -12.75 8.31
C ARG A 228 17.07 -11.45 7.82
N GLN A 229 18.36 -11.26 8.05
CA GLN A 229 19.12 -10.06 7.68
C GLN A 229 20.38 -10.44 6.88
N PRO A 230 20.99 -9.51 6.12
CA PRO A 230 20.72 -8.07 6.04
C PRO A 230 19.52 -7.72 5.14
N TRP A 231 18.87 -6.58 5.44
CA TRP A 231 17.72 -6.09 4.65
C TRP A 231 18.13 -5.10 3.54
N PHE A 232 19.36 -4.58 3.59
CA PHE A 232 19.89 -3.58 2.65
C PHE A 232 18.98 -2.34 2.53
N LEU A 233 18.48 -1.85 3.66
CA LEU A 233 17.59 -0.69 3.70
C LEU A 233 18.24 0.60 3.18
N GLU A 234 19.56 0.69 3.19
CA GLU A 234 20.28 1.78 2.53
C GLU A 234 19.99 1.84 1.02
N CYS A 235 19.87 0.69 0.36
CA CYS A 235 19.53 0.58 -1.05
C CYS A 235 18.07 0.99 -1.29
N THR A 236 17.20 0.68 -0.34
CA THR A 236 15.80 1.12 -0.32
C THR A 236 15.73 2.65 -0.30
N ILE A 237 16.33 3.28 0.71
CA ILE A 237 16.36 4.74 0.84
C ILE A 237 17.01 5.38 -0.39
N LYS A 238 18.09 4.78 -0.90
CA LYS A 238 18.76 5.23 -2.14
C LYS A 238 17.84 5.23 -3.35
N SER A 239 17.09 4.17 -3.54
CA SER A 239 16.14 4.06 -4.65
C SER A 239 15.02 5.10 -4.51
N LEU A 240 14.51 5.32 -3.30
CA LEU A 240 13.45 6.28 -3.04
C LEU A 240 13.85 7.70 -3.44
N TYR A 241 15.00 8.22 -2.98
CA TYR A 241 15.40 9.58 -3.38
C TYR A 241 15.91 9.66 -4.83
N THR A 242 16.41 8.55 -5.40
CA THR A 242 16.88 8.56 -6.80
C THR A 242 15.72 8.64 -7.78
N TRP A 243 14.61 7.94 -7.51
CA TRP A 243 13.48 7.86 -8.44
C TRP A 243 12.31 8.76 -8.07
N TYR A 244 12.06 8.98 -6.77
CA TYR A 244 10.82 9.60 -6.28
C TYR A 244 11.05 10.85 -5.45
N SER A 245 12.24 11.47 -5.49
CA SER A 245 12.55 12.70 -4.74
C SER A 245 11.56 13.85 -4.95
N LYS A 246 10.91 13.91 -6.12
CA LYS A 246 9.94 14.95 -6.49
C LYS A 246 8.49 14.58 -6.20
N THR A 247 8.18 13.31 -5.93
CA THR A 247 6.80 12.82 -5.81
C THR A 247 6.49 12.22 -4.45
N LEU A 248 7.50 11.70 -3.74
CA LEU A 248 7.34 11.06 -2.44
C LEU A 248 7.06 12.11 -1.35
N VAL A 249 5.82 12.14 -0.89
CA VAL A 249 5.31 13.10 0.11
C VAL A 249 5.21 12.47 1.49
N PHE A 250 4.92 11.17 1.56
CA PHE A 250 4.80 10.43 2.82
C PHE A 250 5.70 9.19 2.82
N LEU A 251 6.56 9.10 3.83
CA LEU A 251 7.45 7.96 4.05
C LEU A 251 7.21 7.41 5.46
N ASN A 252 6.81 6.15 5.53
CA ASN A 252 6.63 5.41 6.77
C ASN A 252 7.53 4.17 6.76
N LEU A 253 8.43 4.07 7.74
CA LEU A 253 9.35 2.95 7.90
C LEU A 253 9.16 2.35 9.31
N GLN A 254 8.46 1.22 9.41
CA GLN A 254 8.31 0.45 10.64
C GLN A 254 9.25 -0.75 10.62
N LEU A 255 10.42 -0.58 11.24
CA LEU A 255 11.56 -1.48 11.17
C LEU A 255 11.81 -2.11 12.54
N TRP A 256 11.05 -3.15 12.86
CA TRP A 256 11.16 -3.88 14.12
C TRP A 256 12.41 -4.76 14.16
N HIS A 257 13.23 -4.66 15.22
CA HIS A 257 14.44 -5.46 15.43
C HIS A 257 15.47 -5.37 14.29
N GLN A 258 15.45 -4.24 13.58
CA GLN A 258 16.35 -3.94 12.49
C GLN A 258 17.77 -3.69 13.02
N ARG A 259 18.79 -4.28 12.38
CA ARG A 259 20.20 -4.18 12.85
C ARG A 259 21.12 -3.32 11.99
N ASP A 260 20.70 -2.91 10.79
CA ASP A 260 21.55 -2.04 9.96
C ASP A 260 21.65 -0.64 10.63
N ASN A 261 22.84 -0.04 10.63
CA ASN A 261 22.97 1.34 11.08
C ASN A 261 22.47 2.30 9.98
N LEU A 262 21.32 2.94 10.22
CA LEU A 262 20.70 3.88 9.27
C LEU A 262 21.01 5.35 9.57
N ASP A 263 21.80 5.67 10.59
CA ASP A 263 22.04 7.05 11.01
C ASP A 263 22.55 7.94 9.88
N PHE A 264 23.47 7.44 9.04
CA PHE A 264 24.01 8.19 7.91
C PHE A 264 22.94 8.51 6.85
N GLN A 265 22.07 7.53 6.57
CA GLN A 265 21.01 7.63 5.58
C GLN A 265 19.91 8.56 6.09
N LEU A 266 19.49 8.41 7.35
CA LEU A 266 18.48 9.24 8.01
C LEU A 266 18.93 10.70 8.14
N LYS A 267 20.21 10.94 8.49
CA LYS A 267 20.78 12.28 8.60
C LYS A 267 20.63 13.11 7.33
N ASN A 268 20.60 12.48 6.15
CA ASN A 268 20.53 13.17 4.87
C ASN A 268 19.17 13.04 4.17
N LEU A 269 18.21 12.35 4.80
CA LEU A 269 16.96 11.94 4.17
C LEU A 269 16.13 13.13 3.68
N PHE A 270 15.90 14.12 4.56
CA PHE A 270 15.02 15.25 4.25
C PHE A 270 15.58 16.17 3.17
N LEU A 271 16.92 16.30 3.08
CA LEU A 271 17.57 17.06 2.01
C LEU A 271 17.47 16.37 0.65
N ARG A 272 17.43 15.03 0.64
CA ARG A 272 17.35 14.22 -0.58
C ARG A 272 15.91 14.01 -1.06
N LEU A 273 14.93 14.22 -0.20
CA LEU A 273 13.50 14.10 -0.49
C LEU A 273 12.82 15.47 -0.32
N PRO A 274 13.01 16.43 -1.25
CA PRO A 274 12.46 17.77 -1.12
C PRO A 274 10.93 17.81 -1.14
N ALA A 275 10.25 16.81 -1.71
CA ALA A 275 8.79 16.73 -1.70
C ALA A 275 8.20 16.16 -0.39
N LEU A 276 9.04 15.61 0.50
CA LEU A 276 8.59 14.94 1.71
C LEU A 276 7.95 15.94 2.69
N GLN A 277 6.76 15.62 3.15
CA GLN A 277 6.00 16.41 4.13
C GLN A 277 5.84 15.64 5.44
N THR A 278 5.59 14.33 5.35
CA THR A 278 5.36 13.48 6.51
C THR A 278 6.39 12.36 6.56
N PHE A 279 7.05 12.21 7.71
CA PHE A 279 8.00 11.14 7.99
C PHE A 279 7.62 10.39 9.26
N GLU A 280 7.33 9.11 9.12
CA GLU A 280 7.07 8.18 10.22
C GLU A 280 8.18 7.14 10.26
N PHE A 281 8.75 6.94 11.45
CA PHE A 281 9.83 5.97 11.63
C PHE A 281 9.65 5.22 12.95
N THR A 282 9.75 3.89 12.88
CA THR A 282 9.87 3.03 14.05
C THR A 282 11.13 2.19 13.87
N GLY A 283 12.08 2.26 14.80
CA GLY A 283 13.38 1.58 14.64
C GLY A 283 14.46 2.09 15.58
N GLU A 284 15.71 1.69 15.32
CA GLU A 284 16.88 2.17 16.03
C GLU A 284 17.46 3.44 15.38
N ILE A 285 17.78 4.45 16.18
CA ILE A 285 18.66 5.57 15.80
C ILE A 285 19.74 5.64 16.87
N ARG A 286 21.00 5.41 16.49
CA ARG A 286 22.10 5.19 17.45
C ARG A 286 22.77 6.48 17.88
N MET A 287 22.68 7.55 17.09
CA MET A 287 23.36 8.82 17.39
C MET A 287 22.37 9.97 17.59
N LEU A 288 22.49 10.66 18.74
CA LEU A 288 21.75 11.90 19.00
C LEU A 288 22.07 12.98 17.95
N ALA A 289 23.29 12.96 17.41
CA ALA A 289 23.71 13.86 16.33
C ALA A 289 22.86 13.71 15.05
N THR A 290 22.31 12.53 14.78
CA THR A 290 21.40 12.29 13.65
C THR A 290 20.09 13.04 13.85
N LEU A 291 19.45 12.85 15.01
CA LEU A 291 18.22 13.57 15.38
C LEU A 291 18.43 15.08 15.40
N CYS A 292 19.55 15.54 15.96
CA CYS A 292 19.91 16.96 15.98
C CYS A 292 20.07 17.53 14.57
N THR A 293 20.69 16.78 13.66
CA THR A 293 20.83 17.20 12.27
C THR A 293 19.48 17.29 11.58
N MET A 294 18.58 16.32 11.78
CA MET A 294 17.22 16.35 11.22
C MET A 294 16.46 17.57 11.73
N CYS A 295 16.51 17.85 13.03
CA CYS A 295 15.87 19.03 13.62
C CYS A 295 16.45 20.33 13.05
N CYS A 296 17.77 20.41 12.90
CA CYS A 296 18.42 21.57 12.29
C CYS A 296 18.00 21.78 10.83
N GLN A 297 17.80 20.72 10.04
CA GLN A 297 17.34 20.82 8.66
C GLN A 297 15.91 21.38 8.57
N VAL A 298 15.04 20.90 9.44
CA VAL A 298 13.66 21.40 9.59
C VAL A 298 13.67 22.87 9.98
N ARG A 299 14.35 23.23 11.08
CA ARG A 299 14.45 24.62 11.57
C ARG A 299 15.01 25.57 10.52
N ALA A 300 16.03 25.15 9.79
CA ALA A 300 16.66 25.94 8.74
C ALA A 300 15.83 26.03 7.45
N ARG A 301 14.62 25.45 7.41
CA ARG A 301 13.72 25.38 6.23
C ARG A 301 14.42 24.81 4.99
N LYS A 302 15.32 23.84 5.20
CA LYS A 302 16.03 23.15 4.12
C LYS A 302 15.23 21.98 3.54
N CYS A 303 14.08 21.66 4.13
CA CYS A 303 13.15 20.61 3.71
C CYS A 303 11.70 21.06 3.95
N ASN A 304 10.75 20.36 3.33
CA ASN A 304 9.31 20.63 3.42
C ASN A 304 8.57 19.78 4.46
N VAL A 305 9.32 19.04 5.28
CA VAL A 305 8.76 18.15 6.30
C VAL A 305 8.10 18.99 7.40
N ASN A 306 6.82 18.72 7.66
CA ASN A 306 6.02 19.39 8.68
C ASN A 306 5.47 18.43 9.73
N CYS A 307 5.56 17.12 9.50
CA CYS A 307 5.17 16.10 10.47
C CYS A 307 6.26 15.02 10.53
N VAL A 308 6.86 14.87 11.70
CA VAL A 308 7.87 13.86 12.00
C VAL A 308 7.44 13.11 13.25
N ASN A 309 7.18 11.81 13.12
CA ASN A 309 6.86 10.94 14.26
C ASN A 309 7.87 9.79 14.29
N ILE A 310 8.66 9.72 15.36
CA ILE A 310 9.72 8.73 15.53
C ILE A 310 9.43 7.90 16.78
N HIS A 311 9.30 6.60 16.63
CA HIS A 311 9.19 5.65 17.74
C HIS A 311 10.50 4.85 17.86
N LEU A 312 11.34 5.26 18.81
CA LEU A 312 12.66 4.67 19.03
C LEU A 312 12.55 3.33 19.76
N GLN A 313 13.19 2.31 19.20
CA GLN A 313 13.44 1.05 19.87
C GLN A 313 14.74 1.14 20.69
N LYS A 314 14.80 0.38 21.78
CA LYS A 314 16.04 0.25 22.56
C LYS A 314 17.14 -0.30 21.65
N VAL A 315 18.29 0.36 21.65
CA VAL A 315 19.46 -0.08 20.88
C VAL A 315 19.88 -1.45 21.39
N ILE A 316 19.72 -2.48 20.56
CA ILE A 316 20.07 -3.88 20.91
C ILE A 316 21.59 -4.07 20.82
N HIS A 317 22.25 -3.26 19.99
CA HIS A 317 23.66 -3.40 19.66
C HIS A 317 24.40 -2.10 19.99
N ASP A 318 25.34 -2.19 20.93
CA ASP A 318 26.19 -1.15 21.52
C ASP A 318 25.82 -0.87 22.99
N GLU A 319 26.84 -0.74 23.85
CA GLU A 319 26.71 -0.31 25.25
C GLU A 319 26.37 1.20 25.31
N VAL A 320 25.27 1.59 24.67
CA VAL A 320 24.77 2.96 24.77
C VAL A 320 24.19 3.10 26.17
N ASN A 321 24.67 4.11 26.91
CA ASN A 321 23.99 4.54 28.12
C ASN A 321 22.60 5.09 27.73
N ASN A 322 21.61 4.21 27.74
CA ASN A 322 20.25 4.51 27.28
C ASN A 322 19.66 5.69 28.06
N ASP A 323 20.01 5.84 29.35
CA ASP A 323 19.50 6.94 30.16
C ASP A 323 20.02 8.30 29.69
N ASP A 324 21.32 8.38 29.35
CA ASP A 324 21.91 9.61 28.82
C ASP A 324 21.38 9.92 27.42
N PHE A 325 21.15 8.90 26.60
CA PHE A 325 20.57 9.05 25.27
C PHE A 325 19.13 9.57 25.35
N VAL A 326 18.28 8.96 26.18
CA VAL A 326 16.89 9.37 26.40
C VAL A 326 16.83 10.81 26.93
N LYS A 327 17.66 11.16 27.93
CA LYS A 327 17.78 12.55 28.41
C LYS A 327 18.20 13.49 27.30
N GLY A 328 19.18 13.10 26.48
CA GLY A 328 19.64 13.87 25.32
C GLY A 328 18.53 14.16 24.31
N VAL A 329 17.69 13.16 24.01
CA VAL A 329 16.51 13.31 23.12
C VAL A 329 15.49 14.27 23.74
N GLN A 330 15.20 14.15 25.03
CA GLN A 330 14.27 15.06 25.73
C GLN A 330 14.77 16.51 25.70
N TYR A 331 16.06 16.75 25.99
CA TYR A 331 16.66 18.08 25.90
C TYR A 331 16.59 18.64 24.47
N LEU A 332 16.84 17.81 23.47
CA LEU A 332 16.72 18.19 22.06
C LEU A 332 15.29 18.62 21.71
N LEU A 333 14.27 17.86 22.11
CA LEU A 333 12.87 18.25 21.87
C LEU A 333 12.53 19.58 22.56
N ILE A 334 13.00 19.80 23.79
CA ILE A 334 12.80 21.07 24.51
C ILE A 334 13.47 22.23 23.76
N CYS A 335 14.71 22.04 23.27
CA CYS A 335 15.46 23.07 22.55
C CYS A 335 14.76 23.53 21.27
N PHE A 336 14.12 22.62 20.53
CA PHE A 336 13.47 22.94 19.24
C PHE A 336 11.95 23.21 19.35
N LYS A 337 11.33 22.95 20.50
CA LYS A 337 9.87 23.05 20.69
C LYS A 337 9.29 24.38 20.25
N LYS A 338 9.93 25.49 20.66
CA LYS A 338 9.47 26.84 20.32
C LYS A 338 9.56 27.09 18.82
N ASP A 339 10.71 26.81 18.22
CA ASP A 339 10.96 26.98 16.78
C ASP A 339 9.94 26.18 15.96
N PHE A 340 9.70 24.91 16.32
CA PHE A 340 8.74 24.05 15.62
C PHE A 340 7.29 24.53 15.78
N SER A 341 6.92 25.01 16.97
CA SER A 341 5.58 25.58 17.20
C SER A 341 5.34 26.82 16.33
N GLU A 342 6.33 27.72 16.24
CA GLU A 342 6.25 28.92 15.38
C GLU A 342 6.24 28.58 13.88
N MET A 343 6.79 27.43 13.51
CA MET A 343 6.83 26.94 12.13
C MET A 343 5.65 26.04 11.75
N ASN A 344 4.71 25.78 12.66
CA ASN A 344 3.64 24.78 12.49
C ASN A 344 4.17 23.38 12.09
N VAL A 345 5.26 22.96 12.74
CA VAL A 345 5.86 21.63 12.57
C VAL A 345 5.53 20.76 13.78
N THR A 346 4.99 19.57 13.54
CA THR A 346 4.89 18.51 14.54
C THR A 346 6.15 17.65 14.46
N PHE A 347 6.90 17.58 15.55
CA PHE A 347 8.09 16.73 15.67
C PHE A 347 8.04 15.99 16.99
N GLU A 348 7.67 14.71 16.94
CA GLU A 348 7.44 13.85 18.09
C GLU A 348 8.44 12.68 18.07
N ILE A 349 9.03 12.41 19.22
CA ILE A 349 9.89 11.25 19.43
C ILE A 349 9.43 10.54 20.69
N ASP A 350 8.96 9.31 20.53
CA ASP A 350 8.56 8.41 21.60
C ASP A 350 9.51 7.22 21.69
N PHE A 351 9.52 6.56 22.85
CA PHE A 351 10.31 5.36 23.09
C PHE A 351 9.38 4.18 23.33
N TYR A 352 9.69 3.03 22.71
CA TYR A 352 9.02 1.80 23.07
C TYR A 352 9.41 1.39 24.49
N ILE A 353 8.42 1.40 25.39
CA ILE A 353 8.54 0.91 26.76
C ILE A 353 8.49 -0.62 26.67
N SER A 354 9.61 -1.27 27.01
CA SER A 354 9.72 -2.73 27.12
C SER A 354 9.09 -3.25 28.40
#